data_AF-A0A2H3CQV9-F1
#
_entry.id   AF-A0A2H3CQV9-F1
#
_cell.length_a   1.000
_cell.length_b   1.000
_cell.length_c   1.000
_cell.angle_alpha   90.00
_cell.angle_beta   90.00
_cell.angle_gamma   90.00
#
_symmetry.space_group_name_H-M   'P 1'
#
loop_
_entity.id
_entity.type
_entity.pdbx_description
1 polymer ?
#
loop_
_entity_poly.entity_id
_entity_poly.type
_entity_poly.pdbx_seq_one_letter_code
_entity_poly.pdbx_strand_id
1 'polypeptide(L)' 'LNNYRDHQSYYMVLSRTATAAGTLILPSIGSNRSSPIDSKKIQGGCSGFFQQEFRELELLDDITTQQYHGLTPITVTGDT' A
#
# COMPACT_ATOMS: atom_id res chain seq x y z
N LEU A 1 -13.88 -0.50 7.85
CA LEU A 1 -13.59 -0.08 6.45
C LEU A 1 -14.77 0.60 5.75
N ASN A 2 -16.04 0.31 6.08
CA ASN A 2 -17.18 0.73 5.23
C ASN A 2 -17.57 2.21 5.25
N ASN A 3 -17.10 3.00 6.22
CA ASN A 3 -17.44 4.43 6.31
C ASN A 3 -16.42 5.37 5.67
N TYR A 4 -15.32 4.84 5.12
CA TYR A 4 -14.32 5.71 4.51
C TYR A 4 -14.66 6.04 3.06
N ARG A 5 -14.59 7.33 2.75
CA ARG A 5 -14.93 7.90 1.44
C ARG A 5 -13.76 7.85 0.46
N ASP A 6 -12.54 7.70 0.97
CA ASP A 6 -11.34 7.97 0.21
C ASP A 6 -10.38 6.77 0.18
N HIS A 7 -9.68 6.59 -0.93
CA HIS A 7 -8.76 5.46 -1.16
C HIS A 7 -7.69 5.37 -0.07
N GLN A 8 -7.09 6.51 0.29
CA GLN A 8 -5.97 6.61 1.23
C GLN A 8 -6.27 6.01 2.62
N SER A 9 -7.54 6.05 3.02
CA SER A 9 -7.97 5.51 4.30
C SER A 9 -7.85 3.99 4.39
N TYR A 10 -8.00 3.27 3.27
CA TYR A 10 -7.80 1.82 3.23
C TYR A 10 -6.32 1.49 3.42
N TYR A 11 -5.42 2.22 2.75
CA TYR A 11 -3.98 2.09 2.94
C TYR A 11 -3.54 2.41 4.36
N MET A 12 -4.00 3.51 4.96
CA MET A 12 -3.63 3.86 6.33
C MET A 12 -4.07 2.83 7.39
N VAL A 13 -5.14 2.08 7.14
CA VAL A 13 -5.59 1.04 8.07
C VAL A 13 -4.78 -0.24 7.85
N LEU A 14 -4.54 -0.60 6.59
CA LEU A 14 -3.79 -1.80 6.24
C LEU A 14 -2.28 -1.68 6.55
N SER A 15 -1.69 -0.50 6.39
CA SER A 15 -0.28 -0.26 6.75
C SER A 15 -0.03 -0.28 8.25
N ARG A 16 -1.07 -0.06 9.07
CA ARG A 16 -1.00 -0.19 10.53
C ARG A 16 -1.16 -1.62 11.03
N THR A 17 -1.63 -2.53 10.18
CA THR A 17 -1.73 -3.94 10.56
C THR A 17 -0.40 -4.65 10.41
N ALA A 18 -0.02 -5.41 11.43
CA ALA A 18 1.30 -6.06 11.51
C ALA A 18 1.46 -7.25 10.55
N THR A 19 0.37 -7.95 10.19
CA THR A 19 0.44 -9.15 9.34
C THR A 19 -0.91 -9.39 8.67
N ALA A 20 -0.90 -9.82 7.40
CA ALA A 20 -2.11 -10.14 6.65
C ALA A 20 -3.01 -11.19 7.36
N ALA A 21 -2.41 -12.20 8.00
CA ALA A 21 -3.12 -13.22 8.78
C ALA A 21 -3.79 -12.66 10.05
N GLY A 22 -3.30 -11.54 10.59
CA GLY A 22 -3.87 -10.87 11.75
C GLY A 22 -4.93 -9.80 11.39
N THR A 23 -5.15 -9.55 10.11
CA THR A 23 -6.05 -8.49 9.63
C THR A 23 -7.41 -9.07 9.26
N LEU A 24 -8.43 -8.80 10.07
CA LEU A 24 -9.81 -9.14 9.75
C LEU A 24 -10.49 -7.99 9.00
N ILE A 25 -10.92 -8.27 7.77
CA ILE A 25 -11.69 -7.32 6.95
C ILE A 25 -13.18 -7.63 7.11
N LEU A 26 -13.87 -6.80 7.91
CA LEU A 26 -15.30 -6.98 8.17
C LEU A 26 -16.15 -6.40 7.01
N PRO A 27 -17.00 -7.22 6.34
CA PRO A 27 -17.95 -6.74 5.33
C PRO A 27 -18.98 -5.79 5.95
N SER A 28 -19.55 -4.90 5.14
CA SER A 28 -20.65 -4.06 5.61
C SER A 28 -21.89 -4.90 5.84
N ILE A 29 -22.48 -4.79 7.03
CA ILE A 29 -23.86 -5.24 7.27
C ILE A 29 -24.75 -4.51 6.25
N GLY A 30 -25.30 -5.27 5.29
CA GLY A 30 -26.13 -4.77 4.18
C GLY A 30 -25.52 -4.83 2.78
N SER A 31 -24.26 -5.28 2.59
CA SER A 31 -23.71 -5.46 1.23
C SER A 31 -23.95 -6.88 0.72
N ASN A 32 -24.96 -7.05 -0.13
CA ASN A 32 -25.27 -8.31 -0.84
C ASN A 32 -24.26 -8.63 -1.97
N ARG A 33 -23.08 -7.99 -1.95
CA ARG A 33 -22.08 -8.10 -3.01
C ARG A 33 -21.14 -9.26 -2.69
N SER A 34 -20.71 -9.97 -3.72
CA SER A 34 -19.81 -11.12 -3.65
C SER A 34 -18.42 -10.81 -3.07
N SER A 35 -18.05 -9.53 -2.94
CA SER A 35 -16.82 -9.07 -2.30
C SER A 35 -17.12 -8.09 -1.17
N PRO A 36 -16.57 -8.31 0.05
CA PRO A 36 -16.61 -7.36 1.16
C PRO A 36 -15.96 -6.01 0.84
N ILE A 37 -15.14 -5.96 -0.22
CA ILE A 37 -14.34 -4.81 -0.58
C ILE A 37 -14.67 -4.37 -2.01
N ASP A 38 -14.94 -3.08 -2.17
CA ASP A 38 -15.11 -2.45 -3.45
C ASP A 38 -13.73 -2.20 -4.09
N SER A 39 -13.36 -3.00 -5.10
CA SER A 39 -12.08 -2.88 -5.81
C SER A 39 -11.86 -1.50 -6.41
N LYS A 40 -12.94 -0.76 -6.76
CA LYS A 40 -12.83 0.61 -7.27
C LYS A 40 -12.35 1.59 -6.20
N LYS A 41 -12.69 1.34 -4.94
CA LYS A 41 -12.20 2.13 -3.80
C LYS A 41 -10.77 1.78 -3.41
N ILE A 42 -10.36 0.52 -3.56
CA ILE A 42 -8.95 0.09 -3.38
C ILE A 42 -8.06 0.61 -4.51
N GLN A 43 -8.56 0.76 -5.73
CA GLN A 43 -7.75 1.20 -6.85
C GLN A 43 -7.82 2.72 -7.07
N GLY A 44 -8.73 3.42 -6.38
CA GLY A 44 -8.77 4.90 -6.33
C GLY A 44 -8.97 5.60 -7.68
N GLY A 45 -9.23 4.84 -8.76
CA GLY A 45 -8.89 5.26 -10.11
C GLY A 45 -7.37 5.36 -10.29
N CYS A 46 -6.82 4.79 -11.37
CA CYS A 46 -5.39 4.88 -11.73
C CYS A 46 -4.99 6.33 -12.08
N SER A 47 -5.03 7.23 -11.10
CA SER A 47 -4.48 8.58 -11.24
C SER A 47 -2.95 8.45 -11.32
N GLY A 48 -2.29 9.33 -12.08
CA GLY A 48 -0.83 9.31 -12.22
C GLY A 48 -0.11 9.41 -10.87
N PHE A 49 -0.72 10.10 -9.89
CA PHE A 49 -0.23 10.19 -8.52
C PHE A 49 -0.14 8.81 -7.84
N PHE A 50 -1.15 7.95 -7.98
CA PHE A 50 -1.11 6.61 -7.40
C PHE A 50 -0.06 5.71 -8.05
N GLN A 51 0.15 5.84 -9.36
CA GLN A 51 1.20 5.08 -10.05
C GLN A 51 2.59 5.51 -9.58
N GLN A 52 2.76 6.80 -9.32
CA GLN A 52 4.00 7.33 -8.75
C GLN A 52 4.23 6.80 -7.33
N GLU A 53 3.22 6.86 -6.45
CA GLU A 53 3.30 6.34 -5.08
C GLU A 53 3.68 4.85 -5.06
N PHE A 54 3.06 4.04 -5.92
CA PHE A 54 3.41 2.62 -6.06
C PHE A 54 4.85 2.39 -6.52
N ARG A 55 5.30 3.14 -7.54
CA ARG A 55 6.68 3.07 -8.04
C ARG A 55 7.68 3.43 -6.95
N GLU A 56 7.39 4.45 -6.14
CA GLU A 56 8.25 4.88 -5.04
C GLU A 56 8.35 3.81 -3.94
N LEU A 57 7.24 3.11 -3.65
CA LEU A 57 7.23 1.99 -2.71
C LEU A 57 8.02 0.79 -3.22
N GLU A 58 7.87 0.42 -4.49
CA GLU A 58 8.68 -0.65 -5.11
C GLU A 58 10.18 -0.31 -5.08
N LEU A 59 10.54 0.94 -5.41
CA LEU A 59 11.91 1.40 -5.34
C LEU A 59 12.48 1.34 -3.92
N LEU A 60 11.68 1.71 -2.91
CA LEU A 60 12.07 1.62 -1.51
C LEU A 60 12.30 0.17 -1.09
N ASP A 61 11.43 -0.76 -1.50
CA ASP A 61 11.58 -2.19 -1.19
C ASP A 61 12.85 -2.77 -1.83
N ASP A 62 13.13 -2.42 -3.08
CA ASP A 62 14.37 -2.82 -3.78
C ASP A 62 15.61 -2.30 -3.04
N ILE A 63 15.62 -1.02 -2.65
CA ILE A 63 16.74 -0.43 -1.88
C ILE A 63 16.90 -1.14 -0.54
N THR A 64 15.79 -1.39 0.17
CA THR A 64 15.82 -2.03 1.50
C THR A 64 16.31 -3.48 1.41
N THR A 65 15.92 -4.18 0.35
CA THR A 65 16.39 -5.54 0.02
C THR A 65 17.87 -5.54 -0.31
N GLN A 66 18.35 -4.60 -1.13
CA GLN A 66 19.77 -4.47 -1.46
C GLN A 66 20.61 -4.10 -0.23
N GLN A 67 20.11 -3.25 0.67
CA GLN A 67 20.74 -2.96 1.97
C GLN A 67 20.80 -4.20 2.85
N TYR A 68 19.71 -4.96 2.94
CA TYR A 68 19.67 -6.21 3.70
C TYR A 68 20.70 -7.23 3.20
N HIS A 69 20.89 -7.32 1.88
CA HIS A 69 21.90 -8.17 1.26
C HIS A 69 23.32 -7.59 1.30
N GLY A 70 23.51 -6.37 1.83
CA GLY A 70 24.81 -5.71 1.89
C GLY A 70 25.38 -5.32 0.52
N LEU A 71 24.53 -5.24 -0.51
CA LEU A 71 24.91 -4.94 -1.89
C LEU A 71 24.97 -3.44 -2.18
N THR A 72 24.47 -2.60 -1.28
CA THR A 72 24.55 -1.14 -1.40
C THR A 72 25.83 -0.60 -0.75
N PRO A 73 26.69 0.12 -1.49
CA PRO A 73 27.78 0.85 -0.89
C PRO A 73 27.23 1.95 0.03
N ILE A 74 27.76 2.04 1.25
CA ILE A 74 27.40 3.05 2.28
C ILE A 74 27.63 4.50 1.81
N THR A 75 28.41 4.68 0.75
CA THR A 75 28.79 6.00 0.24
C THR A 75 28.05 6.28 -1.07
N VAL A 76 26.87 6.90 -0.97
CA VAL A 76 26.24 7.55 -2.11
C VAL A 76 26.81 8.97 -2.18
N THR A 77 27.84 9.16 -3.02
CA THR A 77 28.33 10.50 -3.34
C THR A 77 27.33 11.14 -4.30
N GLY A 78 26.51 12.06 -3.80
CA GLY A 78 25.68 12.88 -4.67
C GLY A 78 26.54 13.95 -5.32
N ASP A 79 26.83 13.79 -6.61
CA ASP A 79 27.42 14.88 -7.39
C ASP A 79 26.34 15.95 -7.62
N THR A 80 26.57 17.12 -7.04
CA THR A 80 25.76 18.34 -7.19
C THR A 80 26.00 19.02 -8.52
#